data_AF-A0A662HHC6-F1
#
_entry.id   AF-A0A662HHC6-F1
#
_cell.length_a   1.000
_cell.length_b   1.000
_cell.length_c   1.000
_cell.angle_alpha   90.00
_cell.angle_beta   90.00
_cell.angle_gamma   90.00
#
_symmetry.space_group_name_H-M   'P 1'
#
loop_
_entity.id
_entity.type
_entity.pdbx_description
1 polymer ?
#
loop_
_entity_poly.entity_id
_entity_poly.type
_entity_poly.pdbx_seq_one_letter_code
_entity_poly.pdbx_strand_id
1 'polypeptide(L)'
;MINRAYAAYKGKLSKIIQKLRLTNLYPAIKFWLLFLCYVRALYTYYFSKSDVTDKKIADKERRICELLEDYYVDFVLPYTFVKKKSHVMSRGTNRKIVNAFSRLIIKERGALYSRYKCLRGKLREEGFPFDLSRPVVRQNFRKLLGKTWDSIILVIYPESRRLSASLLDEHYGRQRRSMRYHTTIYVEILVSQDRSEFLFFLSKGSHEWRAKEEKALARVLNEVLRVALESSQSLAT
;
A
#
# COMPACT_ATOMS: atom_id res chain seq x y z
N MET A 1 2.87 2.63 -14.98
CA MET A 1 2.46 3.64 -15.97
C MET A 1 2.51 5.04 -15.34
N ILE A 2 3.23 5.99 -15.92
CA ILE A 2 3.02 7.41 -15.57
C ILE A 2 1.65 7.77 -16.15
N ASN A 3 0.71 8.16 -15.28
CA ASN A 3 -0.62 8.56 -15.70
C ASN A 3 -0.49 9.73 -16.70
N ARG A 4 -0.90 9.54 -17.96
CA ARG A 4 -0.82 10.58 -19.01
C ARG A 4 -1.58 11.85 -18.62
N ALA A 5 -2.65 11.72 -17.82
CA ALA A 5 -3.33 12.85 -17.22
C ALA A 5 -2.43 13.60 -16.21
N TYR A 6 -1.68 12.88 -15.36
CA TYR A 6 -0.72 13.51 -14.45
C TYR A 6 0.38 14.26 -15.22
N ALA A 7 0.87 13.69 -16.33
CA ALA A 7 1.84 14.37 -17.19
C ALA A 7 1.26 15.66 -17.81
N ALA A 8 0.02 15.62 -18.30
CA ALA A 8 -0.66 16.79 -18.89
C ALA A 8 -0.91 17.92 -17.87
N TYR A 9 -1.12 17.59 -16.59
CA TYR A 9 -1.41 18.55 -15.54
C TYR A 9 -0.23 18.83 -14.59
N LYS A 10 0.96 18.26 -14.85
CA LYS A 10 2.14 18.33 -13.98
C LYS A 10 2.50 19.76 -13.59
N GLY A 11 2.51 20.68 -14.56
CA GLY A 11 2.85 22.09 -14.35
C GLY A 11 1.84 22.89 -13.52
N LYS A 12 0.54 22.56 -13.61
CA LYS A 12 -0.51 23.16 -12.78
C LYS A 12 -0.46 22.60 -11.35
N LEU A 13 -0.28 21.28 -11.24
CA LEU A 13 -0.15 20.59 -9.95
C LEU A 13 1.09 21.04 -9.19
N SER A 14 2.24 21.25 -9.85
CA SER A 14 3.46 21.73 -9.18
C SER A 14 3.30 23.12 -8.57
N LYS A 15 2.59 24.05 -9.25
CA LYS A 15 2.24 25.37 -8.69
C LYS A 15 1.35 25.26 -7.46
N ILE A 16 0.34 24.38 -7.49
CA ILE A 16 -0.55 24.13 -6.34
C ILE A 16 0.24 23.52 -5.18
N ILE A 17 1.12 22.54 -5.44
CA ILE A 17 1.97 21.91 -4.44
C ILE A 17 2.90 22.95 -3.78
N GLN A 18 3.51 23.85 -4.56
CA GLN A 18 4.33 24.93 -4.00
C GLN A 18 3.50 25.84 -3.08
N LYS A 19 2.33 26.29 -3.53
CA LYS A 19 1.43 27.11 -2.69
C LYS A 19 1.03 26.40 -1.40
N LEU A 20 0.68 25.11 -1.48
CA LEU A 20 0.31 24.29 -0.32
C LEU A 20 1.49 24.03 0.64
N ARG A 21 2.73 23.98 0.16
CA ARG A 21 3.91 23.89 1.02
C ARG A 21 4.10 25.14 1.86
N LEU A 22 3.83 26.31 1.28
CA LEU A 22 3.98 27.61 1.93
C LEU A 22 2.82 27.96 2.88
N THR A 23 1.68 27.28 2.80
CA THR A 23 0.53 27.52 3.67
C THR A 23 0.61 26.69 4.95
N ASN A 24 0.24 27.28 6.08
CA ASN A 24 0.24 26.60 7.38
C ASN A 24 -1.06 25.78 7.61
N LEU A 25 -1.40 24.91 6.66
CA LEU A 25 -2.56 24.02 6.74
C LEU A 25 -2.18 22.68 7.37
N TYR A 26 -3.14 22.04 8.05
CA TYR A 26 -2.96 20.68 8.55
C TYR A 26 -2.68 19.70 7.39
N PRO A 27 -1.75 18.73 7.55
CA PRO A 27 -1.37 17.82 6.46
C PRO A 27 -2.54 17.07 5.81
N ALA A 28 -3.58 16.72 6.57
CA ALA A 28 -4.77 16.06 6.01
C ALA A 28 -5.57 17.00 5.07
N ILE A 29 -5.63 18.29 5.37
CA ILE A 29 -6.31 19.28 4.51
C ILE A 29 -5.53 19.43 3.19
N LYS A 30 -4.20 19.56 3.27
CA LYS A 30 -3.33 19.60 2.08
C LYS A 30 -3.50 18.35 1.21
N PHE A 31 -3.62 17.19 1.84
CA PHE A 31 -3.86 15.92 1.16
C PHE A 31 -5.20 15.91 0.40
N TRP A 32 -6.31 16.23 1.06
CA TRP A 32 -7.63 16.20 0.43
C TRP A 32 -7.77 17.22 -0.70
N LEU A 33 -7.17 18.41 -0.55
CA LEU A 33 -7.12 19.41 -1.61
C LEU A 33 -6.38 18.92 -2.86
N LEU A 34 -5.21 18.28 -2.67
CA LEU A 34 -4.45 17.68 -3.78
C LEU A 34 -5.21 16.52 -4.42
N PHE A 35 -5.90 15.71 -3.63
CA PHE A 35 -6.75 14.62 -4.13
C PHE A 35 -7.91 15.14 -4.98
N LEU A 36 -8.64 16.14 -4.51
CA LEU A 36 -9.73 16.77 -5.28
C LEU A 36 -9.22 17.39 -6.58
N CYS A 37 -8.05 18.04 -6.55
CA CYS A 37 -7.41 18.58 -7.75
C CYS A 37 -7.03 17.46 -8.74
N TYR A 38 -6.54 16.33 -8.25
CA TYR A 38 -6.24 15.16 -9.07
C TYR A 38 -7.51 14.56 -9.70
N VAL A 39 -8.56 14.35 -8.91
CA VAL A 39 -9.87 13.86 -9.39
C VAL A 39 -10.40 14.78 -10.49
N ARG A 40 -10.42 16.10 -10.25
CA ARG A 40 -10.86 17.08 -11.24
C ARG A 40 -10.03 17.00 -12.52
N ALA A 41 -8.70 16.90 -12.41
CA ALA A 41 -7.83 16.77 -13.56
C ALA A 41 -8.09 15.49 -14.38
N LEU A 42 -8.41 14.37 -13.72
CA LEU A 42 -8.82 13.13 -14.39
C LEU A 42 -10.12 13.33 -15.16
N TYR A 43 -11.15 13.88 -14.51
CA TYR A 43 -12.44 14.14 -15.17
C TYR A 43 -12.25 15.09 -16.37
N THR A 44 -11.54 16.21 -16.20
CA THR A 44 -11.27 17.12 -17.32
C THR A 44 -10.48 16.41 -18.43
N TYR A 45 -9.48 15.59 -18.11
CA TYR A 45 -8.71 14.87 -19.13
C TYR A 45 -9.58 13.89 -19.95
N TYR A 46 -10.42 13.09 -19.29
CA TYR A 46 -11.22 12.08 -19.97
C TYR A 46 -12.48 12.64 -20.66
N PHE A 47 -13.05 13.73 -20.14
CA PHE A 47 -14.32 14.29 -20.62
C PHE A 47 -14.20 15.61 -21.39
N SER A 48 -12.99 16.18 -21.57
CA SER A 48 -12.82 17.43 -22.35
C SER A 48 -12.91 17.29 -23.87
N LYS A 49 -12.98 16.06 -24.42
CA LYS A 49 -13.18 15.84 -25.86
C LYS A 49 -14.67 15.60 -26.15
N SER A 50 -15.22 16.37 -27.09
CA SER A 50 -16.64 16.47 -27.47
C SER A 50 -17.30 15.20 -27.99
N ASP A 51 -16.55 14.14 -28.32
CA ASP A 51 -17.13 12.85 -28.73
C ASP A 51 -17.35 11.93 -27.54
N VAL A 52 -18.50 12.10 -26.90
CA VAL A 52 -18.90 11.36 -25.71
C VAL A 52 -20.23 10.65 -25.98
N THR A 53 -20.16 9.41 -26.47
CA THR A 53 -21.32 8.49 -26.50
C THR A 53 -21.43 7.74 -25.17
N ASP A 54 -22.61 7.26 -24.78
CA ASP A 54 -22.86 6.60 -23.48
C ASP A 54 -21.90 5.44 -23.19
N LYS A 55 -21.59 4.62 -24.20
CA LYS A 55 -20.60 3.52 -24.06
C LYS A 55 -19.18 4.04 -23.80
N LYS A 56 -18.79 5.17 -24.41
CA LYS A 56 -17.51 5.84 -24.15
C LYS A 56 -17.50 6.53 -22.78
N ILE A 57 -18.65 6.99 -22.25
CA ILE A 57 -18.77 7.51 -20.89
C ILE A 57 -18.46 6.41 -19.89
N ALA A 58 -19.19 5.29 -19.96
CA ALA A 58 -19.02 4.19 -19.02
C ALA A 58 -17.57 3.67 -18.98
N ASP A 59 -16.91 3.52 -20.14
CA ASP A 59 -15.51 3.13 -20.20
C ASP A 59 -14.55 4.17 -19.60
N LYS A 60 -14.83 5.47 -19.79
CA LYS A 60 -14.04 6.56 -19.19
C LYS A 60 -14.22 6.63 -17.68
N GLU A 61 -15.45 6.50 -17.19
CA GLU A 61 -15.76 6.44 -15.75
C GLU A 61 -15.09 5.24 -15.11
N ARG A 62 -15.17 4.06 -15.74
CA ARG A 62 -14.48 2.85 -15.26
C ARG A 62 -12.98 3.08 -15.09
N ARG A 63 -12.33 3.72 -16.07
CA ARG A 63 -10.89 4.07 -15.99
C ARG A 63 -10.59 5.09 -14.88
N ILE A 64 -11.46 6.05 -14.63
CA ILE A 64 -11.31 6.99 -13.51
C ILE A 64 -11.44 6.24 -12.19
N CYS A 65 -12.43 5.37 -12.04
CA CYS A 65 -12.63 4.55 -10.85
C CYS A 65 -11.40 3.66 -10.59
N GLU A 66 -10.89 2.96 -11.60
CA GLU A 66 -9.66 2.15 -11.50
C GLU A 66 -8.47 3.00 -11.00
N LEU A 67 -8.30 4.22 -11.50
CA LEU A 67 -7.23 5.14 -11.07
C LEU A 67 -7.42 5.70 -9.66
N LEU A 68 -8.67 5.89 -9.22
CA LEU A 68 -9.00 6.33 -7.86
C LEU A 68 -8.84 5.19 -6.85
N GLU A 69 -9.20 3.96 -7.22
CA GLU A 69 -8.94 2.76 -6.44
C GLU A 69 -7.44 2.54 -6.25
N ASP A 70 -6.65 2.62 -7.33
CA ASP A 70 -5.18 2.57 -7.25
C ASP A 70 -4.63 3.64 -6.29
N TYR A 71 -5.12 4.88 -6.39
CA TYR A 71 -4.70 5.97 -5.49
C TYR A 71 -5.09 5.71 -4.04
N TYR A 72 -6.33 5.29 -3.79
CA TYR A 72 -6.82 4.96 -2.46
C TYR A 72 -5.95 3.89 -1.82
N VAL A 73 -5.62 2.85 -2.57
CA VAL A 73 -4.84 1.73 -2.06
C VAL A 73 -3.36 2.09 -1.88
N ASP A 74 -2.76 2.82 -2.80
CA ASP A 74 -1.35 3.21 -2.70
C ASP A 74 -1.10 4.30 -1.63
N PHE A 75 -2.09 5.15 -1.33
CA PHE A 75 -1.88 6.34 -0.50
C PHE A 75 -2.83 6.52 0.68
N VAL A 76 -4.09 6.09 0.62
CA VAL A 76 -5.03 6.29 1.73
C VAL A 76 -4.98 5.11 2.69
N LEU A 77 -5.08 3.89 2.17
CA LEU A 77 -5.16 2.65 2.92
C LEU A 77 -3.98 2.48 3.93
N PRO A 78 -2.70 2.72 3.56
CA PRO A 78 -1.58 2.60 4.49
C PRO A 78 -1.63 3.62 5.64
N TYR A 79 -2.32 4.74 5.47
CA TYR A 79 -2.45 5.78 6.48
C TYR A 79 -3.67 5.55 7.39
N THR A 80 -4.74 4.95 6.87
CA THR A 80 -5.98 4.70 7.63
C THR A 80 -5.92 3.43 8.47
N PHE A 81 -5.25 2.37 7.99
CA PHE A 81 -5.13 1.10 8.73
C PHE A 81 -4.35 1.24 10.05
N VAL A 82 -3.39 2.17 10.09
CA VAL A 82 -2.62 2.53 11.30
C VAL A 82 -3.53 2.80 12.50
N LYS A 83 -4.71 3.41 12.29
CA LYS A 83 -5.54 3.97 13.36
C LYS A 83 -6.70 3.10 13.84
N LYS A 84 -7.12 2.09 13.06
CA LYS A 84 -8.44 1.44 13.26
C LYS A 84 -8.41 0.00 13.76
N LYS A 85 -7.27 -0.70 13.74
CA LYS A 85 -7.19 -2.12 14.14
C LYS A 85 -6.11 -2.36 15.17
N SER A 86 -6.32 -3.39 15.99
CA SER A 86 -5.33 -4.00 16.87
C SER A 86 -4.14 -4.45 16.02
N HIS A 87 -2.93 -4.15 16.47
CA HIS A 87 -1.71 -4.60 15.82
C HIS A 87 -0.94 -5.50 16.77
N VAL A 88 -0.40 -6.59 16.25
CA VAL A 88 0.58 -7.40 16.96
C VAL A 88 1.94 -6.73 16.80
N MET A 89 2.59 -6.49 17.94
CA MET A 89 3.91 -5.86 18.01
C MET A 89 4.96 -6.90 18.38
N SER A 90 6.00 -7.03 17.55
CA SER A 90 7.18 -7.85 17.83
C SER A 90 8.41 -6.95 17.89
N ARG A 91 9.27 -7.15 18.90
CA ARG A 91 10.49 -6.35 19.13
C ARG A 91 11.73 -7.20 18.98
N GLY A 92 12.79 -6.63 18.44
CA GLY A 92 14.08 -7.31 18.35
C GLY A 92 15.26 -6.37 18.16
N THR A 93 16.46 -6.92 18.36
CA THR A 93 17.74 -6.19 18.31
C THR A 93 18.70 -6.74 17.25
N ASN A 94 18.24 -7.67 16.39
CA ASN A 94 19.05 -8.27 15.34
C ASN A 94 19.66 -7.19 14.41
N ARG A 95 20.98 -7.04 14.50
CA ARG A 95 21.74 -6.02 13.77
C ARG A 95 21.61 -6.14 12.25
N LYS A 96 21.47 -7.35 11.69
CA LYS A 96 21.28 -7.53 10.24
C LYS A 96 19.98 -6.87 9.79
N ILE A 97 18.90 -7.11 10.54
CA ILE A 97 17.57 -6.54 10.29
C ILE A 97 17.58 -5.02 10.44
N VAL A 98 18.13 -4.51 11.55
CA VAL A 98 18.27 -3.07 11.80
C VAL A 98 19.05 -2.38 10.67
N ASN A 99 20.19 -2.93 10.27
CA ASN A 99 21.04 -2.35 9.23
C ASN A 99 20.37 -2.39 7.86
N ALA A 100 19.71 -3.49 7.50
CA ALA A 100 18.98 -3.62 6.25
C ALA A 100 17.89 -2.55 6.12
N PHE A 101 17.06 -2.39 7.14
CA PHE A 101 16.00 -1.38 7.13
C PHE A 101 16.54 0.05 7.22
N SER A 102 17.57 0.30 8.02
CA SER A 102 18.22 1.61 8.07
C SER A 102 18.75 2.05 6.70
N ARG A 103 19.37 1.13 5.94
CA ARG A 103 19.80 1.39 4.57
C ARG A 103 18.63 1.75 3.65
N LEU A 104 17.52 0.99 3.72
CA LEU A 104 16.32 1.26 2.94
C LEU A 104 15.72 2.65 3.24
N ILE A 105 15.69 3.05 4.51
CA ILE A 105 15.12 4.32 4.95
C ILE A 105 16.00 5.51 4.55
N ILE A 106 17.32 5.40 4.69
CA ILE A 106 18.26 6.52 4.55
C ILE A 106 18.82 6.63 3.12
N LYS A 107 19.29 5.51 2.55
CA LYS A 107 20.13 5.51 1.33
C LYS A 107 19.41 4.93 0.11
N GLU A 108 18.58 3.91 0.30
CA GLU A 108 18.07 3.06 -0.78
C GLU A 108 16.59 3.28 -1.14
N ARG A 109 16.03 4.46 -0.85
CA ARG A 109 14.62 4.77 -1.17
C ARG A 109 14.27 4.58 -2.65
N GLY A 110 15.15 5.00 -3.56
CA GLY A 110 14.97 4.81 -5.00
C GLY A 110 14.94 3.34 -5.40
N ALA A 111 15.82 2.53 -4.80
CA ALA A 111 15.87 1.09 -5.01
C ALA A 111 14.62 0.39 -4.43
N LEU A 112 14.15 0.80 -3.24
CA LEU A 112 12.90 0.30 -2.64
C LEU A 112 11.70 0.50 -3.59
N TYR A 113 11.55 1.69 -4.17
CA TYR A 113 10.47 1.96 -5.13
C TYR A 113 10.62 1.21 -6.44
N SER A 114 11.84 0.98 -6.91
CA SER A 114 12.09 0.20 -8.12
C SER A 114 11.75 -1.28 -7.91
N ARG A 115 12.12 -1.84 -6.75
CA ARG A 115 11.76 -3.21 -6.34
C ARG A 115 10.25 -3.38 -6.22
N TYR A 116 9.57 -2.44 -5.55
CA TYR A 116 8.11 -2.41 -5.49
C TYR A 116 7.46 -2.44 -6.88
N LYS A 117 7.90 -1.58 -7.80
CA LYS A 117 7.34 -1.54 -9.17
C LYS A 117 7.53 -2.86 -9.92
N CYS A 118 8.70 -3.47 -9.77
CA CYS A 118 9.02 -4.75 -10.38
C CYS A 118 8.12 -5.87 -9.82
N LEU A 119 8.04 -6.00 -8.49
CA LEU A 119 7.17 -6.99 -7.85
C LEU A 119 5.71 -6.79 -8.26
N ARG A 120 5.19 -5.56 -8.21
CA ARG A 120 3.81 -5.26 -8.59
C ARG A 120 3.50 -5.67 -10.04
N GLY A 121 4.45 -5.50 -10.96
CA GLY A 121 4.35 -5.99 -12.34
C GLY A 121 4.23 -7.52 -12.38
N LYS A 122 5.15 -8.23 -11.72
CA LYS A 122 5.14 -9.70 -11.66
C LYS A 122 3.86 -10.26 -11.06
N LEU A 123 3.39 -9.71 -9.92
CA LEU A 123 2.17 -10.18 -9.27
C LEU A 123 0.95 -10.09 -10.20
N ARG A 124 0.87 -9.03 -11.01
CA ARG A 124 -0.19 -8.86 -12.02
C ARG A 124 -0.08 -9.86 -13.16
N GLU A 125 1.12 -10.05 -13.69
CA GLU A 125 1.39 -11.01 -14.77
C GLU A 125 1.06 -12.44 -14.36
N GLU A 126 1.39 -12.82 -13.12
CA GLU A 126 1.12 -14.14 -12.56
C GLU A 126 -0.35 -14.33 -12.12
N GLY A 127 -1.15 -13.27 -12.12
CA GLY A 127 -2.51 -13.29 -11.56
C GLY A 127 -2.53 -13.67 -10.08
N PHE A 128 -1.51 -13.24 -9.32
CA PHE A 128 -1.39 -13.51 -7.90
C PHE A 128 -2.60 -12.90 -7.16
N PRO A 129 -3.20 -13.61 -6.18
CA PRO A 129 -4.44 -13.17 -5.54
C PRO A 129 -4.29 -11.95 -4.61
N PHE A 130 -3.10 -11.37 -4.53
CA PHE A 130 -2.79 -10.18 -3.74
C PHE A 130 -2.02 -9.16 -4.58
N ASP A 131 -2.28 -7.89 -4.32
CA ASP A 131 -1.47 -6.76 -4.79
C ASP A 131 -0.93 -6.00 -3.55
N LEU A 132 -0.04 -5.06 -3.79
CA LEU A 132 0.79 -4.42 -2.77
C LEU A 132 0.73 -2.91 -2.90
N SER A 133 0.58 -2.20 -1.78
CA SER A 133 0.64 -0.74 -1.76
C SER A 133 2.07 -0.28 -1.95
N ARG A 134 2.25 0.89 -2.55
CA ARG A 134 3.55 1.55 -2.54
C ARG A 134 4.11 1.65 -1.10
N PRO A 135 5.38 1.27 -0.86
CA PRO A 135 6.00 1.44 0.45
C PRO A 135 6.02 2.91 0.87
N VAL A 136 5.65 3.20 2.11
CA VAL A 136 5.67 4.55 2.68
C VAL A 136 6.79 4.62 3.71
N VAL A 137 7.82 5.40 3.41
CA VAL A 137 8.94 5.65 4.34
C VAL A 137 8.62 6.92 5.14
N ARG A 138 8.67 6.82 6.46
CA ARG A 138 8.49 7.94 7.38
C ARG A 138 9.72 8.04 8.28
N GLN A 139 10.27 9.25 8.40
CA GLN A 139 11.37 9.52 9.31
C GLN A 139 10.87 10.28 10.53
N ASN A 140 11.49 10.03 11.68
CA ASN A 140 11.17 10.67 12.96
C ASN A 140 9.67 10.63 13.28
N PHE A 141 9.02 9.49 13.02
CA PHE A 141 7.56 9.43 12.92
C PHE A 141 6.88 9.03 14.23
N ARG A 142 7.22 7.86 14.78
CA ARG A 142 6.57 7.39 16.01
C ARG A 142 7.42 7.74 17.22
N LYS A 143 6.77 8.24 18.28
CA LYS A 143 7.33 8.31 19.62
C LYS A 143 6.67 7.22 20.45
N LEU A 144 7.41 6.14 20.71
CA LEU A 144 6.93 4.95 21.40
C LEU A 144 8.08 4.38 22.24
N LEU A 145 7.76 3.82 23.42
CA LEU A 145 8.75 3.20 24.31
C LEU A 145 9.95 4.13 24.62
N GLY A 146 9.67 5.43 24.81
CA GLY A 146 10.71 6.44 25.10
C GLY A 146 11.64 6.78 23.93
N LYS A 147 11.43 6.22 22.74
CA LYS A 147 12.28 6.43 21.56
C LYS A 147 11.51 7.02 20.38
N THR A 148 12.26 7.67 19.50
CA THR A 148 11.78 8.09 18.19
C THR A 148 12.14 7.03 17.15
N TRP A 149 11.19 6.73 16.26
CA TRP A 149 11.31 5.65 15.29
C TRP A 149 11.08 6.14 13.87
N ASP A 150 11.91 5.67 12.96
CA ASP A 150 11.62 5.71 11.54
C ASP A 150 10.80 4.48 11.17
N SER A 151 9.94 4.58 10.15
CA SER A 151 9.13 3.44 9.70
C SER A 151 9.08 3.28 8.19
N ILE A 152 8.93 2.01 7.77
CA ILE A 152 8.49 1.63 6.43
C ILE A 152 7.14 0.94 6.60
N ILE A 153 6.13 1.44 5.91
CA ILE A 153 4.78 0.89 5.92
C ILE A 153 4.49 0.31 4.54
N LEU A 154 3.89 -0.88 4.52
CA LEU A 154 3.38 -1.55 3.34
C LEU A 154 2.08 -2.24 3.68
N VAL A 155 1.17 -2.26 2.71
CA VAL A 155 -0.13 -2.91 2.84
C VAL A 155 -0.25 -3.92 1.72
N ILE A 156 -0.43 -5.18 2.08
CA ILE A 156 -0.73 -6.25 1.14
C ILE A 156 -2.24 -6.40 1.15
N TYR A 157 -2.88 -6.29 0.01
CA TYR A 157 -4.33 -6.35 -0.11
C TYR A 157 -4.68 -7.40 -1.16
N PRO A 158 -5.80 -8.10 -0.99
CA PRO A 158 -6.27 -9.02 -2.01
C PRO A 158 -6.48 -8.23 -3.31
N GLU A 159 -5.92 -8.71 -4.42
CA GLU A 159 -6.23 -8.13 -5.73
C GLU A 159 -7.73 -8.32 -5.90
N SER A 160 -8.47 -7.24 -6.18
CA SER A 160 -9.92 -7.20 -6.31
C SER A 160 -10.45 -8.02 -7.49
N ARG A 161 -9.89 -9.17 -7.81
CA ARG A 161 -10.48 -10.09 -8.77
C ARG A 161 -11.78 -10.61 -8.17
N ARG A 162 -12.90 -10.31 -8.85
CA ARG A 162 -14.18 -10.98 -8.63
C ARG A 162 -13.97 -12.47 -8.88
N LEU A 163 -13.71 -13.24 -7.82
CA LEU A 163 -13.66 -14.68 -7.92
C LEU A 163 -15.09 -15.20 -7.72
N SER A 164 -15.62 -15.87 -8.74
CA SER A 164 -16.83 -16.67 -8.62
C SER A 164 -16.50 -17.92 -7.81
N ALA A 165 -16.74 -17.88 -6.51
CA ALA A 165 -16.62 -19.04 -5.64
C ALA A 165 -17.92 -19.84 -5.70
N SER A 166 -17.81 -21.16 -5.86
CA SER A 166 -18.97 -22.04 -5.76
C SER A 166 -19.08 -22.52 -4.31
N LEU A 167 -20.12 -22.10 -3.62
CA LEU A 167 -20.36 -22.36 -2.21
C LEU A 167 -21.65 -23.14 -2.06
N LEU A 168 -21.69 -24.05 -1.09
CA LEU A 168 -22.90 -24.74 -0.70
C LEU A 168 -23.68 -23.83 0.25
N ASP A 169 -24.87 -23.45 -0.18
CA ASP A 169 -25.87 -22.75 0.62
C ASP A 169 -26.87 -23.80 1.12
N GLU A 170 -27.13 -23.83 2.43
CA GLU A 170 -27.95 -24.87 3.07
C GLU A 170 -29.40 -24.90 2.57
N HIS A 171 -29.90 -23.78 2.03
CA HIS A 171 -31.28 -23.68 1.55
C HIS A 171 -31.43 -23.79 0.03
N TYR A 172 -30.38 -23.45 -0.74
CA TYR A 172 -30.46 -23.35 -2.20
C TYR A 172 -29.44 -24.21 -2.96
N GLY A 173 -28.64 -25.02 -2.25
CA GLY A 173 -27.61 -25.87 -2.84
C GLY A 173 -26.39 -25.08 -3.33
N ARG A 174 -25.71 -25.58 -4.36
CA ARG A 174 -24.43 -25.04 -4.85
C ARG A 174 -24.64 -23.72 -5.61
N GLN A 175 -24.34 -22.58 -4.98
CA GLN A 175 -24.42 -21.24 -5.59
C GLN A 175 -23.05 -20.72 -6.02
N ARG A 176 -22.97 -20.04 -7.19
CA ARG A 176 -21.80 -19.23 -7.57
C ARG A 176 -21.95 -17.82 -7.02
N ARG A 177 -21.16 -17.45 -6.01
CA ARG A 177 -21.12 -16.08 -5.46
C ARG A 177 -19.80 -15.39 -5.83
N SER A 178 -19.89 -14.12 -6.21
CA SER A 178 -18.72 -13.25 -6.36
C SER A 178 -18.22 -12.87 -4.97
N MET A 179 -17.19 -13.55 -4.47
CA MET A 179 -16.59 -13.23 -3.18
C MET A 179 -15.39 -12.31 -3.34
N ARG A 180 -15.29 -11.30 -2.47
CA ARG A 180 -14.06 -10.54 -2.23
C ARG A 180 -13.38 -11.20 -1.04
N TYR A 181 -12.13 -11.67 -1.16
CA TYR A 181 -11.35 -11.96 0.03
C TYR A 181 -11.09 -10.61 0.71
N HIS A 182 -11.46 -10.46 1.99
CA HIS A 182 -11.59 -9.15 2.64
C HIS A 182 -10.43 -8.78 3.57
N THR A 183 -9.33 -9.55 3.60
CA THR A 183 -8.31 -9.34 4.61
C THR A 183 -7.09 -8.62 4.05
N THR A 184 -7.12 -7.30 4.20
CA THR A 184 -5.93 -6.44 4.07
C THR A 184 -4.94 -6.75 5.19
N ILE A 185 -3.69 -7.00 4.80
CA ILE A 185 -2.55 -7.24 5.68
C ILE A 185 -1.76 -5.94 5.80
N TYR A 186 -1.71 -5.40 7.02
CA TYR A 186 -0.87 -4.26 7.35
C TYR A 186 0.49 -4.73 7.86
N VAL A 187 1.56 -4.14 7.33
CA VAL A 187 2.93 -4.36 7.81
C VAL A 187 3.60 -3.01 8.01
N GLU A 188 4.04 -2.74 9.22
CA GLU A 188 4.92 -1.62 9.50
C GLU A 188 6.16 -2.09 10.23
N ILE A 189 7.29 -1.62 9.74
CA ILE A 189 8.60 -1.97 10.26
C ILE A 189 9.22 -0.69 10.75
N LEU A 190 9.57 -0.67 12.03
CA LEU A 190 10.19 0.48 12.64
C LEU A 190 11.63 0.17 13.01
N VAL A 191 12.48 1.17 12.84
CA VAL A 191 13.85 1.15 13.35
C VAL A 191 14.04 2.36 14.23
N SER A 192 14.56 2.15 15.44
CA SER A 192 14.84 3.23 16.37
C SER A 192 15.85 4.20 15.76
N GLN A 193 15.75 5.48 16.07
CA GLN A 193 16.62 6.50 15.48
C GLN A 193 18.10 6.29 15.83
N ASP A 194 18.38 5.75 17.03
CA ASP A 194 19.70 5.32 17.51
C ASP A 194 20.22 4.04 16.82
N ARG A 195 19.41 3.41 15.95
CA ARG A 195 19.73 2.17 15.23
C ARG A 195 20.12 1.02 16.16
N SER A 196 19.56 0.97 17.36
CA SER A 196 19.79 -0.14 18.30
C SER A 196 18.81 -1.30 18.09
N GLU A 197 17.61 -1.04 17.59
CA GLU A 197 16.53 -2.03 17.59
C GLU A 197 15.46 -1.79 16.52
N PHE A 198 14.62 -2.79 16.32
CA PHE A 198 13.48 -2.74 15.41
C PHE A 198 12.19 -3.22 16.08
N LEU A 199 11.06 -2.77 15.50
CA LEU A 199 9.72 -3.27 15.80
C LEU A 199 9.02 -3.68 14.51
N PHE A 200 8.27 -4.77 14.56
CA PHE A 200 7.27 -5.12 13.55
C PHE A 200 5.89 -4.90 14.11
N PHE A 201 5.03 -4.26 13.32
CA PHE A 201 3.61 -4.13 13.54
C PHE A 201 2.89 -4.86 12.42
N LEU A 202 2.07 -5.84 12.79
CA LEU A 202 1.26 -6.63 11.87
C LEU A 202 -0.21 -6.52 12.26
N SER A 203 -1.11 -6.53 11.29
CA SER A 203 -2.56 -6.54 11.57
C SER A 203 -3.10 -7.86 12.13
N LYS A 204 -2.26 -8.90 12.23
CA LYS A 204 -2.62 -10.27 12.63
C LYS A 204 -1.47 -10.94 13.38
N GLY A 205 -1.79 -11.73 14.40
CA GLY A 205 -0.83 -12.62 15.07
C GLY A 205 -0.49 -13.84 14.21
N SER A 206 0.63 -14.51 14.51
CA SER A 206 1.14 -15.70 13.79
C SER A 206 0.09 -16.81 13.65
N HIS A 207 -0.80 -16.97 14.62
CA HIS A 207 -1.86 -18.00 14.61
C HIS A 207 -3.08 -17.65 13.73
N GLU A 208 -3.21 -16.40 13.28
CA GLU A 208 -4.37 -15.94 12.50
C GLU A 208 -4.14 -15.98 10.97
N TRP A 209 -2.92 -16.33 10.56
CA TRP A 209 -2.55 -16.30 9.15
C TRP A 209 -3.04 -17.54 8.42
N ARG A 210 -3.64 -17.31 7.25
CA ARG A 210 -3.90 -18.40 6.31
C ARG A 210 -2.64 -18.64 5.49
N ALA A 211 -2.37 -19.89 5.09
CA ALA A 211 -1.19 -20.24 4.28
C ALA A 211 -0.98 -19.36 3.04
N LYS A 212 -2.06 -18.93 2.37
CA LYS A 212 -2.00 -18.00 1.22
C LYS A 212 -1.54 -16.59 1.63
N GLU A 213 -1.95 -16.11 2.79
CA GLU A 213 -1.58 -14.81 3.36
C GLU A 213 -0.12 -14.83 3.83
N GLU A 214 0.33 -15.92 4.48
CA GLU A 214 1.73 -16.10 4.87
C GLU A 214 2.65 -16.12 3.66
N LYS A 215 2.29 -16.87 2.62
CA LYS A 215 3.05 -16.92 1.36
C LYS A 215 3.13 -15.55 0.71
N ALA A 216 2.03 -14.79 0.71
CA ALA A 216 2.02 -13.42 0.20
C ALA A 216 2.93 -12.49 1.02
N LEU A 217 2.83 -12.55 2.35
CA LEU A 217 3.67 -11.78 3.26
C LEU A 217 5.15 -12.09 3.05
N ALA A 218 5.53 -13.37 3.13
CA ALA A 218 6.92 -13.80 2.99
C ALA A 218 7.51 -13.36 1.65
N ARG A 219 6.78 -13.52 0.56
CA ARG A 219 7.22 -13.09 -0.78
C ARG A 219 7.42 -11.57 -0.85
N VAL A 220 6.47 -10.80 -0.34
CA VAL A 220 6.57 -9.33 -0.30
C VAL A 220 7.75 -8.86 0.54
N LEU A 221 7.93 -9.42 1.74
CA LEU A 221 9.06 -9.08 2.61
C LEU A 221 10.40 -9.43 1.96
N ASN A 222 10.52 -10.61 1.37
CA ASN A 222 11.75 -11.07 0.72
C ASN A 222 12.07 -10.23 -0.53
N GLU A 223 11.10 -9.99 -1.41
CA GLU A 223 11.35 -9.33 -2.70
C GLU A 223 11.46 -7.80 -2.58
N VAL A 224 10.64 -7.16 -1.74
CA VAL A 224 10.64 -5.69 -1.60
C VAL A 224 11.71 -5.23 -0.63
N LEU A 225 11.78 -5.90 0.52
CA LEU A 225 12.62 -5.45 1.64
C LEU A 225 13.96 -6.19 1.70
N ARG A 226 14.14 -7.28 0.93
CA ARG A 226 15.35 -8.12 0.95
C ARG A 226 15.75 -8.56 2.36
N VAL A 227 14.79 -8.61 3.26
CA VAL A 227 14.97 -9.33 4.51
C VAL A 227 14.62 -10.76 4.17
N ALA A 228 15.65 -11.54 3.84
CA ALA A 228 15.51 -12.99 3.94
C ALA A 228 15.16 -13.25 5.41
N LEU A 229 13.88 -13.49 5.69
CA LEU A 229 13.51 -14.20 6.89
C LEU A 229 14.06 -15.60 6.67
N GLU A 230 15.31 -15.83 7.06
CA GLU A 230 15.86 -17.18 7.13
C GLU A 230 14.85 -18.00 7.94
N SER A 231 14.37 -19.06 7.28
CA SER A 231 13.36 -20.02 7.72
C SER A 231 12.98 -19.96 9.20
N SER A 232 11.70 -19.69 9.44
CA SER A 232 10.93 -19.86 10.66
C SER A 232 11.44 -20.95 11.61
N GLN A 233 12.40 -20.62 12.47
CA GLN A 233 12.67 -21.37 13.71
C GLN A 233 12.74 -20.49 14.96
N SER A 234 12.55 -19.16 14.86
CA SER A 234 12.66 -18.26 16.03
C SER A 234 11.49 -17.30 16.23
N LEU A 235 10.32 -17.56 15.64
CA LEU A 235 9.07 -16.87 15.99
C LEU A 235 8.19 -17.70 16.95
N ALA A 236 8.73 -18.81 17.44
CA ALA A 236 8.17 -19.63 18.50
C ALA A 236 9.14 -19.62 19.70
N THR A 237 9.25 -18.47 20.36
CA THR A 237 9.60 -18.34 21.78
C THR A 237 9.12 -17.00 22.29
#